data_AF-A0AA39SQB0-F1
#
_entry.id   AF-A0AA39SQB0-F1
#
_cell.length_a   1.000
_cell.length_b   1.000
_cell.length_c   1.000
_cell.angle_alpha   90.00
_cell.angle_beta   90.00
_cell.angle_gamma   90.00
#
_symmetry.space_group_name_H-M   'P 1'
#
loop_
_entity.id
_entity.type
_entity.pdbx_description
1 polymer ?
#
loop_
_entity_poly.entity_id
_entity_poly.type
_entity_poly.pdbx_seq_one_letter_code
_entity_poly.pdbx_strand_id
1 'polypeptide(L)' 'MEDPNKEEWLKPMNLEIESMYSNLVWELVDLPDGVKLIRCKWIYKRKRGVDGKVETFKARLVAKGYT' A
#
# COMPACT_ATOMS: atom_id res chain seq x y z
N MET A 1 4.49 -13.27 -3.19
CA MET A 1 4.05 -13.15 -1.78
C MET A 1 3.71 -14.54 -1.28
N GLU A 2 4.70 -15.21 -0.71
CA GLU A 2 4.56 -16.55 -0.10
C GLU A 2 4.46 -16.39 1.42
N ASP A 3 3.73 -15.37 1.87
CA ASP A 3 3.45 -15.16 3.30
C ASP A 3 2.12 -15.84 3.62
N PRO A 4 2.06 -16.72 4.64
CA PRO A 4 0.84 -17.44 4.99
C PRO A 4 -0.29 -16.51 5.46
N ASN A 5 0.00 -15.24 5.77
CA ASN A 5 -1.00 -14.23 6.12
C ASN A 5 -1.35 -13.31 4.94
N LYS A 6 -1.17 -13.76 3.68
CA LYS A 6 -1.49 -12.97 2.46
C LYS A 6 -2.88 -12.31 2.53
N GLU A 7 -3.89 -13.03 3.00
CA GLU A 7 -5.26 -12.53 3.08
C GLU A 7 -5.41 -11.38 4.08
N GLU A 8 -4.66 -11.42 5.19
CA GLU A 8 -4.64 -10.36 6.21
C GLU A 8 -4.01 -9.06 5.70
N TRP A 9 -3.22 -9.13 4.63
CA TRP A 9 -2.65 -7.96 3.95
C TRP A 9 -3.59 -7.34 2.92
N LEU A 10 -4.56 -8.09 2.37
CA LEU A 10 -5.49 -7.58 1.35
C LEU A 10 -6.43 -6.52 1.93
N LYS A 11 -6.96 -6.76 3.12
CA LYS A 11 -7.86 -5.82 3.80
C LYS A 11 -7.24 -4.42 3.99
N PRO A 12 -6.04 -4.26 4.60
CA PRO A 12 -5.43 -2.95 4.73
C PRO A 12 -4.98 -2.35 3.38
N MET A 13 -4.66 -3.17 2.36
CA MET A 13 -4.37 -2.65 1.02
C MET A 13 -5.60 -2.00 0.39
N ASN A 14 -6.75 -2.66 0.45
CA ASN A 14 -8.00 -2.12 -0.08
C ASN A 14 -8.42 -0.85 0.66
N LEU A 15 -8.29 -0.83 1.99
CA LEU A 15 -8.57 0.37 2.79
C LEU A 15 -7.67 1.56 2.42
N GLU A 16 -6.38 1.31 2.14
CA GLU A 16 -5.47 2.38 1.70
C GLU A 16 -5.90 2.94 0.34
N ILE A 17 -6.25 2.09 -0.62
CA ILE A 17 -6.74 2.52 -1.94
C ILE A 17 -8.07 3.27 -1.83
N GLU A 18 -9.03 2.75 -1.07
CA GLU A 18 -10.32 3.41 -0.83
C GLU A 18 -10.16 4.77 -0.14
N SER A 19 -9.21 4.88 0.79
CA SER A 19 -8.85 6.15 1.42
C SER A 19 -8.30 7.16 0.42
N MET A 20 -7.47 6.73 -0.55
CA MET A 20 -6.97 7.61 -1.60
C MET A 20 -8.09 8.14 -2.50
N TYR A 21 -9.05 7.29 -2.86
CA TYR A 21 -10.24 7.70 -3.60
C TYR A 21 -11.12 8.64 -2.79
N SER A 22 -11.40 8.30 -1.54
CA SER A 22 -12.28 9.09 -0.66
C SER A 22 -11.71 10.48 -0.35
N ASN A 23 -10.39 10.59 -0.23
CA ASN A 23 -9.71 11.86 0.01
C ASN A 23 -9.42 12.65 -1.28
N LEU A 24 -9.78 12.12 -2.46
CA LEU A 24 -9.54 12.75 -3.77
C LEU A 24 -8.07 13.15 -3.99
N VAL A 25 -7.14 12.41 -3.39
CA VAL A 25 -5.69 12.69 -3.49
C VAL A 25 -5.04 12.02 -4.70
N TRP A 26 -5.78 11.16 -5.41
CA TRP A 26 -5.27 10.41 -6.55
C TRP A 26 -6.33 10.29 -7.65
N GLU A 27 -5.92 10.54 -8.89
CA GLU A 27 -6.71 10.31 -10.09
C GLU A 27 -5.95 9.32 -10.98
N LEU A 28 -6.68 8.32 -11.49
CA LEU A 28 -6.11 7.36 -12.43
C LEU A 28 -6.11 8.02 -13.82
N VAL A 29 -4.92 8.35 -14.31
CA VAL A 29 -4.72 8.95 -15.63
C VAL A 29 -3.90 8.03 -16.53
N ASP A 30 -4.15 8.08 -17.84
CA ASP A 30 -3.26 7.47 -18.83
C ASP A 30 -1.87 8.11 -18.77
N LEU A 31 -0.82 7.33 -19.03
CA LEU A 31 0.55 7.82 -19.00
C LEU A 31 0.73 8.86 -20.13
N PRO A 32 0.98 10.15 -19.82
CA PRO A 32 1.22 11.15 -20.84
C PRO A 32 2.54 10.86 -21.58
N ASP A 33 2.56 11.19 -22.87
CA ASP A 33 3.72 10.95 -23.74
C ASP A 33 4.97 11.70 -23.21
N GLY A 34 6.11 11.01 -23.21
CA GLY A 34 7.38 11.56 -22.73
C GLY A 34 7.56 11.60 -21.21
N VAL A 35 6.60 11.13 -20.39
CA VAL A 35 6.75 11.10 -18.93
C VAL A 35 7.34 9.78 -18.44
N LYS A 36 8.38 9.89 -17.60
CA LYS A 36 8.97 8.73 -16.91
C LYS A 36 8.09 8.33 -15.73
N LEU A 37 7.41 7.18 -15.85
CA LEU A 37 6.56 6.65 -14.80
C LEU A 37 7.36 6.38 -13.52
N ILE A 38 6.94 6.99 -12.41
CA ILE A 38 7.47 6.68 -11.09
C ILE A 38 6.85 5.35 -10.64
N ARG A 39 7.71 4.36 -10.36
CA ARG A 39 7.22 3.07 -9.85
C ARG A 39 6.70 3.24 -8.43
N CYS A 40 5.66 2.49 -8.06
CA CYS A 40 5.20 2.39 -6.68
C CYS A 40 5.63 1.05 -6.06
N LYS A 41 5.67 1.00 -4.74
CA LYS A 41 5.84 -0.24 -3.96
C LYS A 41 4.91 -0.23 -2.76
N TRP A 42 4.53 -1.42 -2.32
CA TRP A 42 3.81 -1.59 -1.07
C TRP A 42 4.77 -1.79 0.10
N ILE A 43 4.48 -1.13 1.23
CA ILE A 43 5.17 -1.30 2.50
C ILE A 43 4.24 -2.02 3.45
N TYR A 44 4.68 -3.20 3.92
CA TYR A 44 3.96 -4.05 4.84
C TYR A 44 4.59 -3.97 6.23
N LYS A 45 3.78 -3.73 7.26
CA LYS A 45 4.23 -3.69 8.65
C LYS A 45 3.24 -4.45 9.54
N ARG A 46 3.73 -5.47 10.25
CA ARG A 46 3.00 -6.12 11.33
C ARG A 46 3.20 -5.31 12.60
N LYS A 47 2.12 -4.81 13.20
CA LYS A 47 2.16 -4.23 14.53
C LYS A 47 1.91 -5.34 15.54
N ARG A 48 2.87 -5.51 16.45
CA ARG A 48 2.76 -6.42 17.58
C ARG A 48 2.40 -5.62 18.83
N GLY A 49 1.52 -6.18 19.64
CA GLY A 49 1.16 -5.61 20.94
C GLY A 49 2.23 -5.83 21.98
N VAL A 50 1.97 -5.36 23.20
CA VAL A 50 2.85 -5.54 24.36
C VAL A 50 3.07 -7.03 24.67
N ASP A 51 2.07 -7.87 24.37
CA ASP A 51 2.12 -9.34 24.50
C ASP A 51 2.90 -10.04 23.37
N GLY A 52 3.49 -9.29 22.43
CA GLY A 52 4.23 -9.83 21.29
C GLY A 52 3.38 -10.44 20.16
N LYS A 53 2.07 -10.62 20.38
CA LYS A 53 1.10 -11.05 19.37
C LYS A 53 0.87 -9.98 18.30
N VAL A 54 0.63 -10.41 17.06
CA VAL A 54 0.29 -9.49 15.96
C VAL A 54 -1.14 -8.98 16.18
N GLU A 55 -1.28 -7.69 16.45
CA GLU A 55 -2.58 -7.05 16.66
C GLU A 55 -3.12 -6.43 15.38
N THR A 56 -2.25 -5.96 14.48
CA THR A 56 -2.71 -5.27 13.27
C THR A 56 -1.71 -5.39 12.13
N PHE A 57 -2.23 -5.67 10.95
CA PHE A 57 -1.51 -5.59 9.68
C PHE A 57 -1.69 -4.19 9.08
N LYS A 58 -0.58 -3.54 8.71
CA LYS A 58 -0.60 -2.26 8.00
C LYS A 58 0.06 -2.41 6.64
N ALA A 59 -0.65 -1.98 5.60
CA ALA A 59 -0.13 -1.86 4.25
C ALA A 59 -0.19 -0.37 3.85
N ARG A 60 0.83 0.13 3.16
CA ARG A 60 0.86 1.49 2.59
C ARG A 60 1.47 1.47 1.21
N LEU A 61 0.88 2.23 0.29
CA LEU A 61 1.41 2.43 -1.05
C LEU A 61 2.35 3.64 -1.05
N VAL A 62 3.58 3.46 -1.52
CA VAL A 62 4.57 4.54 -1.57
C VAL A 62 5.26 4.61 -2.93
N ALA A 63 5.65 5.82 -3.34
CA ALA A 63 6.49 6.02 -4.51
C ALA A 63 7.90 5.43 -4.27
N LYS A 64 8.46 4.81 -5.30
CA LYS A 64 9.86 4.37 -5.32
C LYS A 64 10.69 5.60 -5.67
N GLY A 65 11.37 6.17 -4.68
CA GLY A 65 12.08 7.46 -4.78
C GLY A 65 13.34 7.51 -5.66
N TYR A 66 13.42 6.71 -6.73
CA TYR A 66 14.49 6.78 -7.72
C TYR A 66 13.89 6.69 -9.12
N THR A 67 14.19 7.68 -9.96
CA THR A 67 13.80 7.78 -11.35
C THR A 67 14.76 7.03 -12.26
#